data_AF-A0A8S3VS28-F1
#
_entry.id   AF-A0A8S3VS28-F1
#
_cell.length_a   1.000
_cell.length_b   1.000
_cell.length_c   1.000
_cell.angle_alpha   90.00
_cell.angle_beta   90.00
_cell.angle_gamma   90.00
#
_symmetry.space_group_name_H-M   'P 1'
#
loop_
_entity.id
_entity.type
_entity.pdbx_description
1 polymer ?
#
loop_
_entity_poly.entity_id
_entity_poly.type
_entity_poly.pdbx_seq_one_letter_code
_entity_poly.pdbx_strand_id
1 'polypeptide(L)'
;MKEAKRGGNRVTLVRDKLYINNELYISEDNAFTSDLVNNMNTPVIAPQNTDRRSNSQVTHQTPIRQTNGRPNKRPRAGSSPTENSELDILCLNCCGLRNRLQYPDFQELIKKHSIVCFTETKTDDIDEIKLDDYKFVMKNRYKIAKRRSGGIVLGYKENLSKYIEVLETDCNFVMWFKVCKTYLKTDDDLYFGIVYVPPEYSPYSTDDAFRQIANEYIDLTAKSINVCLLGDFNARTGNDVDYTTMNDKESQTEIFGFIENDYVVLDELNIPLLRQSLDKAKNRYGNLLLEFCRANSLFILNGRMGGNSGNFTCRNASVVDYVITSVHLLRFVCNFFLHDFSGLFSDVHSPITVSFKNTYQEHSDSGNISQNTNEKDEKIKKWNWDLQNDFKNNLSQERKDMIFESLDQISSDNIDQLKVDTIFDDVCKIMLDSARNTFGIFKPKKRKK
;
A
#
# COMPACT_ATOMS: atom_id res chain seq x y z
N MET A 1 -14.87 4.37 -5.18
CA MET A 1 -14.76 3.45 -6.34
C MET A 1 -16.13 3.00 -6.81
N LYS A 2 -16.33 2.82 -8.13
CA LYS A 2 -17.44 2.02 -8.70
C LYS A 2 -16.84 0.86 -9.52
N GLU A 3 -17.11 -0.39 -9.15
CA GLU A 3 -16.74 -1.61 -9.90
C GLU A 3 -18.00 -2.21 -10.53
N ALA A 4 -17.89 -2.67 -11.78
CA ALA A 4 -18.96 -3.42 -12.42
C ALA A 4 -18.40 -4.53 -13.32
N LYS A 5 -18.97 -5.74 -13.20
CA LYS A 5 -18.59 -6.93 -13.99
C LYS A 5 -19.74 -7.32 -14.91
N ARG A 6 -19.44 -7.55 -16.20
CA ARG A 6 -20.41 -8.15 -17.13
C ARG A 6 -19.76 -8.80 -18.34
N GLY A 7 -20.27 -9.98 -18.73
CA GLY A 7 -19.90 -10.66 -19.97
C GLY A 7 -18.45 -11.18 -20.01
N GLY A 8 -17.85 -11.45 -18.84
CA GLY A 8 -16.44 -11.82 -18.74
C GLY A 8 -15.50 -10.63 -18.60
N ASN A 9 -15.99 -9.41 -18.81
CA ASN A 9 -15.19 -8.20 -18.68
C ASN A 9 -15.45 -7.47 -17.35
N ARG A 10 -14.39 -7.00 -16.70
CA ARG A 10 -14.41 -6.30 -15.41
C ARG A 10 -13.99 -4.86 -15.60
N VAL A 11 -14.85 -3.92 -15.24
CA VAL A 11 -14.56 -2.49 -15.37
C VAL A 11 -14.50 -1.85 -13.99
N THR A 12 -13.40 -1.18 -13.69
CA THR A 12 -13.09 -0.64 -12.37
C THR A 12 -12.67 0.82 -12.50
N LEU A 13 -13.37 1.74 -11.83
CA LEU A 13 -13.00 3.16 -11.78
C LEU A 13 -12.32 3.49 -10.44
N VAL A 14 -11.00 3.70 -10.49
CA VAL A 14 -10.17 4.07 -9.33
C VAL A 14 -9.80 5.53 -9.48
N ARG A 15 -10.32 6.39 -8.60
CA ARG A 15 -10.29 7.85 -8.75
C ARG A 15 -10.88 8.27 -10.10
N ASP A 16 -10.04 8.65 -11.05
CA ASP A 16 -10.31 9.14 -12.41
C ASP A 16 -9.92 8.14 -13.52
N LYS A 17 -9.27 7.01 -13.17
CA LYS A 17 -8.76 6.04 -14.14
C LYS A 17 -9.70 4.86 -14.33
N LEU A 18 -10.04 4.59 -15.59
CA LEU A 18 -10.91 3.49 -16.00
C LEU A 18 -10.07 2.26 -16.34
N TYR A 19 -10.30 1.15 -15.67
CA TYR A 19 -9.63 -0.12 -15.95
C TYR A 19 -10.63 -1.09 -16.58
N ILE A 20 -10.26 -1.75 -17.67
CA ILE A 20 -11.02 -2.86 -18.27
C ILE A 20 -10.18 -4.12 -18.16
N ASN A 21 -10.72 -5.18 -17.56
CA ASN A 21 -10.06 -6.44 -17.24
C ASN A 21 -8.77 -6.32 -16.43
N ASN A 22 -8.60 -5.18 -15.75
CA ASN A 22 -7.45 -4.80 -14.92
C ASN A 22 -6.27 -4.27 -15.72
N GLU A 23 -6.49 -3.98 -16.99
CA GLU A 23 -5.64 -3.11 -17.80
C GLU A 23 -6.23 -1.70 -17.81
N LEU A 24 -5.38 -0.68 -17.77
CA LEU A 24 -5.82 0.71 -17.87
C LEU A 24 -6.41 0.92 -19.27
N TYR A 25 -7.66 1.35 -19.36
CA TYR A 25 -8.29 1.68 -20.63
C TYR A 25 -7.75 3.01 -21.13
N ILE A 26 -7.14 2.99 -22.31
CA ILE A 26 -6.67 4.17 -23.04
C ILE A 26 -7.60 4.34 -24.25
N SER A 27 -8.13 5.54 -24.45
CA SER A 27 -9.00 5.89 -25.59
C SER A 27 -8.31 5.57 -26.92
N GLU A 28 -9.07 5.12 -27.92
CA GLU A 28 -8.58 4.82 -29.27
C GLU A 28 -7.96 6.03 -29.99
N ASP A 29 -8.20 7.26 -29.51
CA ASP A 29 -7.55 8.47 -30.03
C ASP A 29 -6.02 8.49 -29.80
N ASN A 30 -5.49 7.60 -28.95
CA ASN A 30 -4.05 7.50 -28.63
C ASN A 30 -3.35 6.30 -29.29
N ALA A 31 -4.03 5.59 -30.20
CA ALA A 31 -3.49 4.41 -30.89
C ALA A 31 -2.72 4.77 -32.17
N PHE A 32 -1.67 5.60 -32.08
CA PHE A 32 -0.67 5.73 -33.15
C PHE A 32 0.73 5.79 -32.55
N THR A 33 1.38 4.63 -32.43
CA THR A 33 2.85 4.42 -32.54
C THR A 33 3.19 2.96 -32.19
N SER A 34 2.76 1.99 -33.01
CA SER A 34 3.11 0.56 -32.81
C SER A 34 4.07 -0.04 -33.86
N ASP A 35 4.65 0.75 -34.77
CA ASP A 35 5.40 0.21 -35.92
C ASP A 35 6.93 0.08 -35.75
N LEU A 36 7.47 0.02 -34.52
CA LEU A 36 8.92 -0.06 -34.30
C LEU A 36 9.46 -1.35 -33.64
N VAL A 37 8.66 -2.43 -33.57
CA VAL A 37 9.10 -3.67 -32.89
C VAL A 37 9.57 -4.78 -33.86
N ASN A 38 9.42 -4.63 -35.17
CA ASN A 38 9.92 -5.61 -36.13
C ASN A 38 11.33 -5.26 -36.63
N ASN A 39 12.35 -5.47 -35.78
CA ASN A 39 13.72 -5.86 -36.19
C ASN A 39 14.64 -5.79 -34.96
N MET A 40 14.92 -6.93 -34.31
CA MET A 40 16.25 -7.33 -33.78
C MET A 40 16.14 -8.75 -33.21
N ASN A 41 16.11 -9.75 -34.09
CA ASN A 41 16.37 -11.15 -33.75
C ASN A 41 17.75 -11.53 -34.29
N THR A 42 18.78 -11.50 -33.45
CA THR A 42 20.01 -12.30 -33.65
C THR A 42 20.65 -12.63 -32.29
N PRO A 43 21.10 -13.88 -32.06
CA PRO A 43 21.69 -14.30 -30.80
C PRO A 43 23.20 -14.01 -30.78
N VAL A 44 23.70 -13.42 -29.69
CA VAL A 44 25.14 -13.25 -29.46
C VAL A 44 25.64 -14.23 -28.41
N ILE A 45 26.64 -15.00 -28.83
CA ILE A 45 27.34 -16.08 -28.17
C ILE A 45 28.28 -15.55 -27.07
N ALA A 46 28.34 -16.26 -25.94
CA ALA A 46 29.28 -16.02 -24.84
C ALA A 46 30.72 -16.43 -25.20
N PRO A 47 31.74 -15.83 -24.54
CA PRO A 47 32.98 -16.54 -24.31
C PRO A 47 33.36 -16.66 -22.83
N GLN A 48 34.02 -17.78 -22.54
CA GLN A 48 34.55 -18.23 -21.27
C GLN A 48 35.91 -17.61 -20.92
N ASN A 49 36.18 -17.55 -19.60
CA ASN A 49 37.45 -17.68 -18.86
C ASN A 49 38.70 -16.84 -19.26
N THR A 50 39.33 -16.22 -18.26
CA THR A 50 40.61 -16.71 -17.71
C THR A 50 41.00 -16.02 -16.39
N ASP A 51 41.63 -16.81 -15.53
CA ASP A 51 42.28 -16.48 -14.26
C ASP A 51 43.33 -15.35 -14.34
N ARG A 52 43.54 -14.65 -13.21
CA ARG A 52 44.87 -14.47 -12.62
C ARG A 52 44.84 -13.95 -11.18
N ARG A 53 45.50 -14.71 -10.31
CA ARG A 53 45.89 -14.40 -8.93
C ARG A 53 46.96 -13.30 -8.89
N SER A 54 46.96 -12.50 -7.82
CA SER A 54 48.21 -12.07 -7.16
C SER A 54 47.96 -11.70 -5.70
N ASN A 55 48.73 -12.35 -4.83
CA ASN A 55 48.90 -12.10 -3.40
C ASN A 55 49.62 -10.78 -3.13
N SER A 56 49.27 -10.11 -2.02
CA SER A 56 50.27 -9.53 -1.11
C SER A 56 49.70 -9.40 0.31
N GLN A 57 50.31 -10.12 1.24
CA GLN A 57 50.27 -9.84 2.68
C GLN A 57 51.22 -8.66 2.98
N VAL A 58 51.00 -7.93 4.09
CA VAL A 58 52.00 -7.61 5.13
C VAL A 58 51.39 -6.71 6.24
N THR A 59 51.34 -7.32 7.43
CA THR A 59 51.57 -6.84 8.83
C THR A 59 50.74 -5.75 9.53
N HIS A 60 50.34 -6.15 10.75
CA HIS A 60 49.84 -5.44 11.93
C HIS A 60 50.61 -4.18 12.38
N GLN A 61 49.89 -3.22 13.00
CA GLN A 61 50.04 -2.85 14.43
C GLN A 61 48.98 -1.84 14.89
N THR A 62 48.37 -2.13 16.04
CA THR A 62 47.47 -1.28 16.84
C THR A 62 48.27 -0.32 17.73
N PRO A 63 47.62 0.73 18.28
CA PRO A 63 47.65 0.85 19.73
C PRO A 63 46.31 1.21 20.38
N ILE A 64 46.17 0.65 21.58
CA ILE A 64 45.09 0.80 22.57
C ILE A 64 45.22 2.15 23.29
N ARG A 65 44.09 2.81 23.56
CA ARG A 65 44.00 3.79 24.67
C ARG A 65 42.69 3.61 25.43
N GLN A 66 42.81 3.15 26.67
CA GLN A 66 41.76 3.06 27.68
C GLN A 66 41.51 4.44 28.32
N THR A 67 40.26 4.76 28.64
CA THR A 67 39.90 5.63 29.76
C THR A 67 38.70 5.04 30.51
N ASN A 68 38.82 5.02 31.85
CA ASN A 68 37.88 4.44 32.81
C ASN A 68 37.06 5.53 33.54
N GLY A 69 35.84 5.17 33.97
CA GLY A 69 35.08 5.76 35.11
C GLY A 69 33.94 6.71 34.70
N ARG A 70 32.71 6.69 35.23
CA ARG A 70 32.05 6.07 36.41
C ARG A 70 30.51 6.03 36.15
N PRO A 71 29.72 5.23 36.90
CA PRO A 71 28.29 5.01 36.61
C PRO A 71 27.41 6.09 37.25
N ASN A 72 26.38 6.58 36.53
CA ASN A 72 25.40 7.51 37.08
C ASN A 72 23.99 6.90 37.17
N LYS A 73 23.58 6.70 38.42
CA LYS A 73 22.27 6.85 39.08
C LYS A 73 21.02 6.21 38.44
N ARG A 74 20.45 5.28 39.22
CA ARG A 74 19.08 4.73 39.08
C ARG A 74 18.02 5.86 39.06
N PRO A 75 16.98 5.79 38.21
CA PRO A 75 15.85 6.70 38.30
C PRO A 75 15.04 6.45 39.58
N ARG A 76 14.58 7.53 40.21
CA ARG A 76 13.65 7.50 41.34
C ARG A 76 12.27 7.01 40.85
N ALA A 77 11.64 6.15 41.65
CA ALA A 77 10.23 5.81 41.51
C ALA A 77 9.37 7.07 41.68
N GLY A 78 8.40 7.29 40.78
CA GLY A 78 7.34 8.28 40.97
C GLY A 78 7.11 9.33 39.89
N SER A 79 7.53 9.14 38.64
CA SER A 79 7.05 9.96 37.52
C SER A 79 6.16 9.13 36.60
N SER A 80 4.88 9.46 36.54
CA SER A 80 3.89 8.90 35.60
C SER A 80 4.40 9.04 34.15
N PRO A 81 4.36 8.00 33.32
CA PRO A 81 4.74 8.11 31.92
C PRO A 81 3.70 8.95 31.18
N THR A 82 4.12 10.11 30.67
CA THR A 82 3.48 10.71 29.49
C THR A 82 3.91 9.87 28.29
N GLU A 83 3.22 8.77 28.02
CA GLU A 83 3.51 7.91 26.88
C GLU A 83 2.99 8.55 25.58
N ASN A 84 3.93 9.01 24.74
CA ASN A 84 3.68 9.11 23.31
C ASN A 84 3.47 7.68 22.80
N SER A 85 2.23 7.30 22.49
CA SER A 85 1.90 5.98 21.96
C SER A 85 2.37 5.85 20.52
N GLU A 86 3.60 5.38 20.33
CA GLU A 86 4.13 4.96 19.02
C GLU A 86 3.58 3.57 18.66
N LEU A 87 3.21 3.38 17.40
CA LEU A 87 2.90 2.06 16.85
C LEU A 87 4.08 1.59 16.01
N ASP A 88 4.78 0.57 16.46
CA ASP A 88 5.91 -0.01 15.73
C ASP A 88 5.59 -1.43 15.21
N ILE A 89 5.86 -1.63 13.92
CA ILE A 89 5.50 -2.83 13.18
C ILE A 89 6.76 -3.45 12.59
N LEU A 90 7.10 -4.66 13.02
CA LEU A 90 8.14 -5.48 12.44
C LEU A 90 7.57 -6.34 11.31
N CYS A 91 8.28 -6.43 10.20
CA CYS A 91 7.97 -7.32 9.08
C CYS A 91 9.16 -8.22 8.77
N LEU A 92 8.92 -9.53 8.61
CA LEU A 92 9.97 -10.48 8.27
C LEU A 92 9.44 -11.73 7.55
N ASN A 93 10.06 -12.05 6.41
CA ASN A 93 10.03 -13.42 5.90
C ASN A 93 10.92 -14.32 6.78
N CYS A 94 10.30 -15.12 7.64
CA CYS A 94 10.98 -15.89 8.68
C CYS A 94 11.45 -17.28 8.22
N CYS A 95 11.05 -17.70 7.00
CA CYS A 95 11.39 -18.99 6.42
C CYS A 95 11.02 -20.22 7.29
N GLY A 96 10.06 -20.09 8.21
CA GLY A 96 9.58 -21.16 9.09
C GLY A 96 9.48 -20.72 10.54
N LEU A 97 8.33 -20.19 10.93
CA LEU A 97 8.15 -19.45 12.18
C LEU A 97 8.35 -20.31 13.44
N ARG A 98 7.81 -21.53 13.47
CA ARG A 98 7.87 -22.41 14.65
C ARG A 98 9.30 -22.72 15.10
N ASN A 99 10.20 -22.92 14.15
CA ASN A 99 11.60 -23.20 14.47
C ASN A 99 12.31 -21.94 14.97
N ARG A 100 12.01 -20.77 14.38
CA ARG A 100 12.60 -19.49 14.80
C ARG A 100 12.20 -19.09 16.21
N LEU A 101 10.96 -19.36 16.62
CA LEU A 101 10.46 -19.08 17.96
C LEU A 101 11.18 -19.86 19.07
N GLN A 102 11.99 -20.87 18.75
CA GLN A 102 12.82 -21.55 19.74
C GLN A 102 14.04 -20.72 20.17
N TYR A 103 14.43 -19.72 19.39
CA TYR A 103 15.57 -18.85 19.70
C TYR A 103 15.16 -17.69 20.63
N PRO A 104 15.77 -17.55 21.82
CA PRO A 104 15.48 -16.43 22.73
C PRO A 104 15.68 -15.06 22.07
N ASP A 105 16.73 -14.87 21.28
CA ASP A 105 17.00 -13.62 20.55
C ASP A 105 15.86 -13.24 19.60
N PHE A 106 15.22 -14.23 18.97
CA PHE A 106 14.09 -13.99 18.08
C PHE A 106 12.83 -13.61 18.87
N GLN A 107 12.61 -14.24 20.04
CA GLN A 107 11.53 -13.85 20.95
C GLN A 107 11.75 -12.42 21.49
N GLU A 108 12.99 -12.05 21.83
CA GLU A 108 13.33 -10.69 22.26
C GLU A 108 13.12 -9.67 21.14
N LEU A 109 13.47 -10.01 19.89
CA LEU A 109 13.16 -9.18 18.73
C LEU A 109 11.66 -8.94 18.61
N ILE A 110 10.84 -9.99 18.76
CA ILE A 110 9.37 -9.86 18.74
C ILE A 110 8.90 -8.94 19.86
N LYS A 111 9.30 -9.21 21.11
CA LYS A 111 8.82 -8.48 22.29
C LYS A 111 9.11 -6.98 22.28
N LYS A 112 10.13 -6.54 21.53
CA LYS A 112 10.42 -5.11 21.33
C LYS A 112 9.32 -4.39 20.56
N HIS A 113 8.59 -5.08 19.69
CA HIS A 113 7.64 -4.45 18.78
C HIS A 113 6.21 -4.44 19.31
N SER A 114 5.32 -3.63 18.74
CA SER A 114 3.89 -3.62 19.05
C SER A 114 3.13 -4.65 18.22
N ILE A 115 3.47 -4.72 16.93
CA ILE A 115 2.93 -5.65 15.95
C ILE A 115 4.10 -6.31 15.22
N VAL A 116 3.95 -7.60 14.92
CA VAL A 116 4.89 -8.37 14.10
C VAL A 116 4.14 -9.07 12.96
N CYS A 117 4.71 -9.00 11.77
CA CYS A 117 4.14 -9.50 10.54
C CYS A 117 5.12 -10.49 9.91
N PHE A 118 4.73 -11.76 9.86
CA PHE A 118 5.57 -12.84 9.36
C PHE A 118 5.05 -13.43 8.06
N THR A 119 5.96 -13.70 7.13
CA THR A 119 5.70 -14.41 5.88
C THR A 119 6.57 -15.67 5.79
N GLU A 120 6.20 -16.61 4.90
CA GLU A 120 6.80 -17.95 4.83
C GLU A 120 6.85 -18.63 6.20
N THR A 121 5.76 -18.51 6.95
CA THR A 121 5.68 -19.07 8.31
C THR A 121 5.74 -20.59 8.31
N LYS A 122 5.39 -21.22 7.18
CA LYS A 122 5.35 -22.67 6.97
C LYS A 122 4.56 -23.34 8.09
N THR A 123 3.35 -22.84 8.32
CA THR A 123 2.37 -23.33 9.31
C THR A 123 1.09 -23.87 8.64
N ASP A 124 0.32 -24.65 9.40
CA ASP A 124 -1.04 -25.12 9.07
C ASP A 124 -1.97 -25.09 10.30
N ASP A 125 -3.24 -25.46 10.18
CA ASP A 125 -4.27 -25.24 11.21
C ASP A 125 -4.09 -26.13 12.46
N ILE A 126 -3.18 -27.10 12.41
CA ILE A 126 -2.80 -27.91 13.57
C ILE A 126 -1.64 -27.29 14.36
N ASP A 127 -0.99 -26.26 13.82
CA ASP A 127 0.08 -25.56 14.51
C ASP A 127 -0.49 -24.58 15.53
N GLU A 128 0.23 -24.43 16.63
CA GLU A 128 -0.08 -23.43 17.64
C GLU A 128 1.15 -22.54 17.82
N ILE A 129 0.94 -21.23 17.73
CA ILE A 129 1.97 -20.22 17.95
C ILE A 129 1.68 -19.54 19.28
N LYS A 130 2.64 -19.60 20.19
CA LYS A 130 2.53 -19.01 21.53
C LYS A 130 3.78 -18.20 21.84
N LEU A 131 3.55 -17.00 22.35
CA LEU A 131 4.54 -16.16 23.00
C LEU A 131 3.79 -15.31 24.02
N ASP A 132 4.34 -15.18 25.22
CA ASP A 132 3.72 -14.40 26.28
C ASP A 132 3.43 -12.97 25.82
N ASP A 133 2.30 -12.43 26.29
CA ASP A 133 1.77 -11.09 25.97
C ASP A 133 1.41 -10.85 24.50
N TYR A 134 1.40 -11.89 23.66
CA TYR A 134 1.11 -11.79 22.24
C TYR A 134 -0.08 -12.66 21.82
N LYS A 135 -0.91 -12.09 20.93
CA LYS A 135 -1.89 -12.84 20.14
C LYS A 135 -1.38 -13.04 18.74
N PHE A 136 -1.56 -14.24 18.21
CA PHE A 136 -1.22 -14.59 16.84
C PHE A 136 -2.46 -15.01 16.07
N VAL A 137 -2.57 -14.52 14.84
CA VAL A 137 -3.59 -14.90 13.88
C VAL A 137 -2.90 -15.38 12.62
N MET A 138 -3.27 -16.58 12.16
CA MET A 138 -2.60 -17.26 11.05
C MET A 138 -3.49 -17.27 9.81
N LYS A 139 -2.91 -16.93 8.67
CA LYS A 139 -3.47 -17.16 7.33
C LYS A 139 -2.62 -18.23 6.65
N ASN A 140 -2.99 -19.48 6.88
CA ASN A 140 -2.30 -20.64 6.35
C ASN A 140 -2.66 -20.86 4.88
N ARG A 141 -1.69 -21.34 4.09
CA ARG A 141 -1.96 -21.74 2.70
C ARG A 141 -2.86 -22.96 2.61
N TYR A 142 -2.70 -23.88 3.56
CA TYR A 142 -3.44 -25.13 3.64
C TYR A 142 -3.94 -25.34 5.06
N LYS A 143 -5.13 -25.94 5.18
CA LYS A 143 -5.69 -26.30 6.49
C LYS A 143 -4.82 -27.35 7.20
N ILE A 144 -4.47 -28.42 6.48
CA ILE A 144 -3.57 -29.46 6.97
C ILE A 144 -2.67 -29.87 5.81
N ALA A 145 -1.36 -29.76 5.96
CA ALA A 145 -0.41 -29.98 4.88
C ALA A 145 0.50 -31.19 5.13
N LYS A 146 0.73 -32.02 4.10
CA LYS A 146 1.81 -33.04 4.14
C LYS A 146 3.19 -32.39 4.26
N ARG A 147 3.37 -31.24 3.58
CA ARG A 147 4.55 -30.38 3.67
C ARG A 147 4.08 -28.94 3.71
N ARG A 148 4.45 -28.23 4.78
CA ARG A 148 4.07 -26.83 4.98
C ARG A 148 4.86 -25.90 4.05
N SER A 149 4.20 -24.86 3.56
CA SER A 149 4.77 -23.89 2.61
C SER A 149 4.01 -22.58 2.66
N GLY A 150 4.67 -21.44 2.41
CA GLY A 150 4.03 -20.13 2.48
C GLY A 150 3.51 -19.83 3.88
N GLY A 151 2.33 -19.21 3.95
CA GLY A 151 1.68 -18.83 5.20
C GLY A 151 2.07 -17.42 5.65
N ILE A 152 1.10 -16.72 6.22
CA ILE A 152 1.22 -15.36 6.74
C ILE A 152 0.72 -15.38 8.19
N VAL A 153 1.44 -14.71 9.10
CA VAL A 153 1.03 -14.59 10.50
C VAL A 153 1.12 -13.14 10.94
N LEU A 154 0.04 -12.66 11.55
CA LEU A 154 -0.01 -11.43 12.31
C LEU A 154 0.16 -11.76 13.78
N GLY A 155 1.13 -11.14 14.45
CA GLY A 155 1.28 -11.13 15.90
C GLY A 155 1.12 -9.72 16.45
N TYR A 156 0.45 -9.54 17.57
CA TYR A 156 0.36 -8.24 18.23
C TYR A 156 0.28 -8.38 19.75
N LYS A 157 0.77 -7.37 20.46
CA LYS A 157 0.68 -7.32 21.93
C LYS A 157 -0.79 -7.37 22.38
N GLU A 158 -1.08 -8.16 23.40
CA GLU A 158 -2.45 -8.45 23.83
C GLU A 158 -3.21 -7.20 24.28
N ASN A 159 -2.53 -6.20 24.83
CA ASN A 159 -3.12 -4.90 25.17
C ASN A 159 -3.65 -4.11 23.96
N LEU A 160 -3.23 -4.46 22.74
CA LEU A 160 -3.73 -3.89 21.48
C LEU A 160 -4.99 -4.56 20.94
N SER A 161 -5.47 -5.65 21.57
CA SER A 161 -6.60 -6.45 21.06
C SER A 161 -7.86 -5.62 20.79
N LYS A 162 -8.12 -4.57 21.57
CA LYS A 162 -9.29 -3.70 21.39
C LYS A 162 -9.17 -2.69 20.24
N TYR A 163 -7.96 -2.53 19.70
CA TYR A 163 -7.65 -1.61 18.61
C TYR A 163 -7.39 -2.34 17.29
N ILE A 164 -7.16 -3.65 17.31
CA ILE A 164 -6.82 -4.44 16.13
C ILE A 164 -8.01 -5.30 15.71
N GLU A 165 -8.37 -5.20 14.43
CA GLU A 165 -9.40 -6.02 13.80
C GLU A 165 -8.78 -6.73 12.59
N VAL A 166 -8.75 -8.07 12.60
CA VAL A 166 -8.28 -8.84 11.44
C VAL A 166 -9.44 -8.99 10.46
N LEU A 167 -9.17 -8.72 9.18
CA LEU A 167 -10.19 -8.75 8.14
C LEU A 167 -10.10 -10.07 7.36
N GLU A 168 -11.23 -10.77 7.29
CA GLU A 168 -11.36 -11.97 6.47
C GLU A 168 -11.58 -11.59 5.01
N THR A 169 -10.62 -11.96 4.16
CA THR A 169 -10.63 -11.67 2.72
C THR A 169 -10.13 -12.88 1.92
N ASP A 170 -10.53 -12.97 0.64
CA ASP A 170 -10.32 -14.15 -0.20
C ASP A 170 -8.90 -14.26 -0.78
N CYS A 171 -8.16 -13.16 -0.88
CA CYS A 171 -6.83 -13.13 -1.49
C CYS A 171 -5.82 -13.89 -0.65
N ASN A 172 -5.15 -14.86 -1.25
CA ASN A 172 -4.16 -15.69 -0.55
C ASN A 172 -2.80 -15.02 -0.38
N PHE A 173 -2.57 -13.88 -1.04
CA PHE A 173 -1.29 -13.18 -1.06
C PHE A 173 -1.19 -12.06 -0.03
N VAL A 174 -2.30 -11.71 0.62
CA VAL A 174 -2.35 -10.66 1.63
C VAL A 174 -3.22 -11.06 2.80
N MET A 175 -2.77 -10.72 4.01
CA MET A 175 -3.57 -10.75 5.22
C MET A 175 -3.80 -9.32 5.69
N TRP A 176 -5.06 -8.92 5.77
CA TRP A 176 -5.42 -7.56 6.16
C TRP A 176 -5.76 -7.46 7.64
N PHE A 177 -5.32 -6.38 8.26
CA PHE A 177 -5.78 -5.98 9.57
C PHE A 177 -5.96 -4.46 9.63
N LYS A 178 -6.86 -4.04 10.51
CA LYS A 178 -7.17 -2.64 10.77
C LYS A 178 -6.63 -2.27 12.15
N VAL A 179 -6.05 -1.08 12.26
CA VAL A 179 -5.77 -0.42 13.53
C VAL A 179 -6.77 0.72 13.70
N CYS A 180 -7.50 0.69 14.81
CA CYS A 180 -8.52 1.66 15.15
C CYS A 180 -7.91 3.07 15.28
N LYS A 181 -8.56 4.04 14.66
CA LYS A 181 -8.15 5.45 14.65
C LYS A 181 -7.90 6.07 16.02
N THR A 182 -8.58 5.54 17.04
CA THR A 182 -8.43 6.00 18.43
C THR A 182 -7.06 5.66 19.04
N TYR A 183 -6.31 4.70 18.47
CA TYR A 183 -4.97 4.35 18.95
C TYR A 183 -3.94 5.42 18.58
N LEU A 184 -3.92 5.83 17.31
CA LEU A 184 -3.00 6.85 16.79
C LEU A 184 -3.59 8.26 16.74
N LYS A 185 -4.85 8.43 17.19
CA LYS A 185 -5.63 9.68 17.13
C LYS A 185 -5.71 10.27 15.72
N THR A 186 -6.05 9.41 14.76
CA THR A 186 -6.31 9.79 13.37
C THR A 186 -7.81 10.01 13.13
N ASP A 187 -8.16 10.64 12.01
CA ASP A 187 -9.57 10.86 11.63
C ASP A 187 -10.25 9.56 11.17
N ASP A 188 -9.46 8.70 10.52
CA ASP A 188 -9.88 7.42 9.95
C ASP A 188 -9.04 6.26 10.47
N ASP A 189 -9.62 5.05 10.42
CA ASP A 189 -8.92 3.82 10.75
C ASP A 189 -7.77 3.56 9.77
N LEU A 190 -6.73 2.86 10.21
CA LEU A 190 -5.57 2.54 9.37
C LEU A 190 -5.65 1.08 8.95
N TYR A 191 -5.37 0.80 7.68
CA TYR A 191 -5.39 -0.55 7.12
C TYR A 191 -3.99 -1.01 6.75
N PHE A 192 -3.66 -2.22 7.16
CA PHE A 192 -2.36 -2.83 6.93
C PHE A 192 -2.53 -4.17 6.22
N GLY A 193 -1.80 -4.37 5.13
CA GLY A 193 -1.75 -5.63 4.40
C GLY A 193 -0.39 -6.29 4.57
N ILE A 194 -0.37 -7.48 5.18
CA ILE A 194 0.83 -8.32 5.25
C ILE A 194 0.90 -9.12 3.95
N VAL A 195 1.87 -8.81 3.10
CA VAL A 195 1.95 -9.36 1.74
C VAL A 195 2.99 -10.48 1.65
N TYR A 196 2.59 -11.60 1.04
CA TYR A 196 3.52 -12.62 0.59
C TYR A 196 3.15 -13.09 -0.82
N VAL A 197 3.93 -12.65 -1.80
CA VAL A 197 3.85 -13.12 -3.19
C VAL A 197 4.95 -14.15 -3.41
N PRO A 198 4.63 -15.40 -3.80
CA PRO A 198 5.64 -16.41 -4.09
C PRO A 198 6.59 -15.96 -5.20
N PRO A 199 7.86 -16.40 -5.23
CA PRO A 199 8.79 -16.01 -6.31
C PRO A 199 8.31 -16.53 -7.68
N GLU A 200 8.69 -15.85 -8.77
CA GLU A 200 8.21 -16.14 -10.13
C GLU A 200 8.40 -17.60 -10.58
N TYR A 201 9.48 -18.25 -10.14
CA TYR A 201 9.81 -19.64 -10.44
C TYR A 201 9.12 -20.66 -9.50
N SER A 202 8.36 -20.19 -8.52
CA SER A 202 7.60 -21.04 -7.61
C SER A 202 6.45 -21.73 -8.35
N PRO A 203 6.09 -22.98 -8.01
CA PRO A 203 4.87 -23.59 -8.52
C PRO A 203 3.59 -22.89 -8.05
N TYR A 204 3.71 -21.94 -7.10
CA TYR A 204 2.62 -21.12 -6.58
C TYR A 204 2.61 -19.71 -7.17
N SER A 205 3.50 -19.42 -8.13
CA SER A 205 3.53 -18.12 -8.79
C SER A 205 2.29 -17.94 -9.65
N THR A 206 1.82 -16.70 -9.73
CA THR A 206 0.72 -16.30 -10.60
C THR A 206 0.88 -14.84 -10.99
N ASP A 207 0.41 -14.51 -12.17
CA ASP A 207 0.40 -13.14 -12.71
C ASP A 207 -0.69 -12.31 -12.03
N ASP A 208 -1.68 -12.99 -11.48
CA ASP A 208 -2.85 -12.39 -10.85
C ASP A 208 -2.59 -11.95 -9.40
N ALA A 209 -1.40 -12.16 -8.84
CA ALA A 209 -1.14 -11.87 -7.42
C ALA A 209 -1.39 -10.39 -7.09
N PHE A 210 -0.76 -9.48 -7.83
CA PHE A 210 -0.94 -8.03 -7.66
C PHE A 210 -2.36 -7.59 -8.01
N ARG A 211 -2.99 -8.25 -8.98
CA ARG A 211 -4.38 -8.01 -9.38
C ARG A 211 -5.36 -8.36 -8.26
N GLN A 212 -5.14 -9.48 -7.57
CA GLN A 212 -5.96 -9.90 -6.43
C GLN A 212 -5.75 -8.98 -5.22
N ILE A 213 -4.49 -8.61 -4.93
CA ILE A 213 -4.18 -7.62 -3.88
C ILE A 213 -4.85 -6.28 -4.19
N ALA A 214 -4.79 -5.82 -5.45
CA ALA A 214 -5.41 -4.58 -5.88
C ALA A 214 -6.92 -4.59 -5.65
N ASN A 215 -7.61 -5.69 -5.90
CA ASN A 215 -9.07 -5.80 -5.68
C ASN A 215 -9.46 -5.54 -4.24
N GLU A 216 -8.72 -6.12 -3.31
CA GLU A 216 -9.01 -5.94 -1.89
C GLU A 216 -8.57 -4.57 -1.40
N TYR A 217 -7.41 -4.08 -1.86
CA TYR A 217 -6.96 -2.72 -1.59
C TYR A 217 -8.02 -1.68 -1.95
N ILE A 218 -8.64 -1.87 -3.10
CA ILE A 218 -9.73 -1.07 -3.63
C ILE A 218 -10.95 -1.01 -2.69
N ASP A 219 -11.37 -2.17 -2.18
CA ASP A 219 -12.53 -2.26 -1.29
C ASP A 219 -12.23 -1.63 0.08
N LEU A 220 -10.98 -1.72 0.53
CA LEU A 220 -10.53 -1.15 1.79
C LEU A 220 -10.30 0.36 1.69
N THR A 221 -9.77 0.84 0.56
CA THR A 221 -9.60 2.28 0.32
C THR A 221 -10.91 3.03 0.18
N ALA A 222 -12.00 2.34 -0.14
CA ALA A 222 -13.34 2.91 -0.04
C ALA A 222 -13.77 3.22 1.41
N LYS A 223 -13.08 2.66 2.42
CA LYS A 223 -13.35 2.87 3.85
C LYS A 223 -12.36 3.82 4.52
N SER A 224 -11.11 3.87 4.04
CA SER A 224 -10.08 4.75 4.56
C SER A 224 -8.96 4.95 3.55
N ILE A 225 -8.45 6.17 3.47
CA ILE A 225 -7.30 6.53 2.64
C ILE A 225 -5.95 6.15 3.27
N ASN A 226 -5.95 5.70 4.54
CA ASN A 226 -4.75 5.36 5.29
C ASN A 226 -4.41 3.88 5.14
N VAL A 227 -3.53 3.56 4.18
CA VAL A 227 -3.17 2.17 3.87
C VAL A 227 -1.65 1.98 3.83
N CYS A 228 -1.18 0.88 4.44
CA CYS A 228 0.19 0.41 4.37
C CYS A 228 0.21 -1.06 3.94
N LEU A 229 1.08 -1.41 3.01
CA LEU A 229 1.40 -2.78 2.64
C LEU A 229 2.84 -3.06 3.05
N LEU A 230 3.06 -4.20 3.70
CA LEU A 230 4.39 -4.62 4.12
C LEU A 230 4.55 -6.12 3.94
N GLY A 231 5.72 -6.57 3.52
CA GLY A 231 5.96 -7.99 3.32
C GLY A 231 6.93 -8.31 2.20
N ASP A 232 6.98 -9.58 1.85
CA ASP A 232 7.82 -10.12 0.79
C ASP A 232 7.02 -10.20 -0.51
N PHE A 233 7.30 -9.28 -1.42
CA PHE A 233 6.62 -9.22 -2.71
C PHE A 233 7.32 -10.06 -3.78
N ASN A 234 8.52 -10.60 -3.49
CA ASN A 234 9.42 -11.22 -4.48
C ASN A 234 9.58 -10.38 -5.78
N ALA A 235 9.40 -9.06 -5.66
CA ALA A 235 9.44 -8.10 -6.74
C ALA A 235 10.73 -7.30 -6.66
N ARG A 236 11.47 -7.20 -7.76
CA ARG A 236 12.70 -6.40 -7.86
C ARG A 236 12.40 -5.19 -8.71
N THR A 237 12.38 -4.01 -8.09
CA THR A 237 11.92 -2.78 -8.74
C THR A 237 13.05 -1.90 -9.26
N GLY A 238 14.31 -2.24 -8.99
CA GLY A 238 15.44 -1.36 -9.30
C GLY A 238 15.29 0.01 -8.62
N ASN A 239 15.60 1.08 -9.36
CA ASN A 239 15.24 2.46 -8.96
C ASN A 239 14.15 3.03 -9.86
N ASP A 240 13.37 2.19 -10.53
CA ASP A 240 12.26 2.67 -11.33
C ASP A 240 11.22 3.34 -10.42
N VAL A 241 10.55 4.33 -10.98
CA VAL A 241 9.60 5.20 -10.28
C VAL A 241 8.29 4.46 -10.03
N ASP A 242 7.74 4.65 -8.84
CA ASP A 242 6.46 4.12 -8.36
C ASP A 242 5.35 5.18 -8.37
N TYR A 243 5.62 6.34 -8.95
CA TYR A 243 4.69 7.46 -9.12
C TYR A 243 4.46 7.78 -10.60
N THR A 244 3.37 8.48 -10.90
CA THR A 244 3.00 8.84 -12.28
C THR A 244 3.81 10.06 -12.74
N THR A 245 4.63 9.90 -13.79
CA THR A 245 5.43 11.00 -14.36
C THR A 245 4.65 11.80 -15.39
N MET A 246 4.79 13.14 -15.37
CA MET A 246 4.07 14.09 -16.24
C MET A 246 4.50 14.10 -17.73
N ASN A 247 5.25 13.10 -18.20
CA ASN A 247 5.74 13.06 -19.59
C ASN A 247 4.73 12.49 -20.60
N ASP A 248 3.55 12.08 -20.14
CA ASP A 248 2.42 11.77 -21.03
C ASP A 248 1.75 13.10 -21.44
N LYS A 249 2.22 13.64 -22.57
CA LYS A 249 2.04 15.04 -23.02
C LYS A 249 0.60 15.52 -23.29
N GLU A 250 -0.44 14.78 -22.95
CA GLU A 250 -1.82 15.07 -23.42
C GLU A 250 -2.85 15.45 -22.36
N SER A 251 -2.51 15.44 -21.08
CA SER A 251 -3.49 15.78 -20.03
C SER A 251 -2.93 16.84 -19.09
N GLN A 252 -2.87 18.07 -19.59
CA GLN A 252 -2.06 19.16 -19.03
C GLN A 252 -2.77 20.23 -18.17
N THR A 253 -3.96 20.01 -17.60
CA THR A 253 -4.53 21.10 -16.76
C THR A 253 -5.37 20.68 -15.56
N GLU A 254 -6.12 19.58 -15.60
CA GLU A 254 -7.00 19.20 -14.47
C GLU A 254 -6.39 18.15 -13.52
N ILE A 255 -5.43 17.36 -14.01
CA ILE A 255 -4.66 16.39 -13.20
C ILE A 255 -3.68 17.10 -12.24
N PHE A 256 -3.34 18.36 -12.54
CA PHE A 256 -2.33 19.14 -11.82
C PHE A 256 -2.63 19.26 -10.32
N GLY A 257 -3.87 19.59 -9.92
CA GLY A 257 -4.17 19.84 -8.50
C GLY A 257 -4.03 18.62 -7.59
N PHE A 258 -4.23 17.40 -8.10
CA PHE A 258 -4.17 16.18 -7.27
C PHE A 258 -2.79 15.51 -7.26
N ILE A 259 -2.04 15.52 -8.38
CA ILE A 259 -0.67 14.98 -8.41
C ILE A 259 0.31 15.93 -7.72
N GLU A 260 0.07 17.25 -7.80
CA GLU A 260 0.87 18.25 -7.09
C GLU A 260 0.76 18.06 -5.57
N ASN A 261 -0.42 17.68 -5.05
CA ASN A 261 -0.59 17.36 -3.62
C ASN A 261 0.29 16.21 -3.13
N ASP A 262 0.44 15.13 -3.90
CA ASP A 262 1.26 13.98 -3.47
C ASP A 262 2.75 14.36 -3.36
N TYR A 263 3.26 15.15 -4.31
CA TYR A 263 4.65 15.63 -4.29
C TYR A 263 4.89 16.70 -3.24
N VAL A 264 3.94 17.60 -3.04
CA VAL A 264 4.00 18.61 -1.97
C VAL A 264 4.08 17.92 -0.61
N VAL A 265 3.27 16.89 -0.36
CA VAL A 265 3.34 16.16 0.92
C VAL A 265 4.68 15.45 1.11
N LEU A 266 5.27 14.86 0.06
CA LEU A 266 6.61 14.28 0.16
C LEU A 266 7.67 15.33 0.50
N ASP A 267 7.61 16.50 -0.14
CA ASP A 267 8.52 17.62 0.10
C ASP A 267 8.36 18.19 1.53
N GLU A 268 7.12 18.40 1.98
CA GLU A 268 6.78 18.82 3.36
C GLU A 268 7.33 17.87 4.42
N LEU A 269 7.31 16.56 4.13
CA LEU A 269 7.83 15.53 5.02
C LEU A 269 9.34 15.31 4.86
N ASN A 270 10.00 16.04 3.95
CA ASN A 270 11.40 15.87 3.57
C ASN A 270 11.73 14.42 3.16
N ILE A 271 10.82 13.80 2.42
CA ILE A 271 10.95 12.44 1.88
C ILE A 271 11.38 12.54 0.42
N PRO A 272 12.54 11.98 0.03
CA PRO A 272 13.01 12.01 -1.35
C PRO A 272 12.01 11.41 -2.32
N LEU A 273 11.74 12.12 -3.41
CA LEU A 273 10.89 11.62 -4.49
C LEU A 273 11.50 10.37 -5.15
N LEU A 274 12.81 10.37 -5.39
CA LEU A 274 13.54 9.26 -6.00
C LEU A 274 14.05 8.28 -4.94
N ARG A 275 13.84 6.98 -5.19
CA ARG A 275 14.37 5.91 -4.34
C ARG A 275 15.84 5.66 -4.63
N GLN A 276 16.59 5.34 -3.59
CA GLN A 276 17.96 4.84 -3.69
C GLN A 276 18.01 3.38 -3.24
N SER A 277 17.84 2.44 -4.16
CA SER A 277 17.99 1.00 -3.91
C SER A 277 19.37 0.51 -4.31
N LEU A 278 20.01 -0.34 -3.51
CA LEU A 278 21.23 -1.07 -3.89
C LEU A 278 20.93 -2.18 -4.90
N ASP A 279 19.71 -2.73 -4.88
CA ASP A 279 19.25 -3.63 -5.93
C ASP A 279 18.87 -2.83 -7.17
N LYS A 280 19.69 -2.96 -8.21
CA LYS A 280 19.50 -2.30 -9.51
C LYS A 280 18.78 -3.19 -10.52
N ALA A 281 18.60 -4.48 -10.22
CA ALA A 281 17.95 -5.39 -11.13
C ALA A 281 16.43 -5.25 -11.08
N LYS A 282 15.78 -5.76 -12.13
CA LYS A 282 14.33 -5.78 -12.25
C LYS A 282 13.84 -7.17 -12.62
N ASN A 283 12.64 -7.51 -12.17
CA ASN A 283 11.90 -8.67 -12.65
C ASN A 283 10.47 -8.25 -13.02
N ARG A 284 9.70 -9.21 -13.52
CA ARG A 284 8.35 -8.95 -14.00
C ARG A 284 7.41 -8.55 -12.87
N TYR A 285 7.52 -9.17 -11.70
CA TYR A 285 6.80 -8.75 -10.49
C TYR A 285 7.17 -7.35 -10.04
N GLY A 286 8.41 -6.91 -10.26
CA GLY A 286 8.84 -5.52 -10.10
C GLY A 286 8.00 -4.56 -10.92
N ASN A 287 7.81 -4.84 -12.21
CA ASN A 287 7.01 -4.00 -13.10
C ASN A 287 5.53 -3.97 -12.64
N LEU A 288 4.94 -5.12 -12.32
CA LEU A 288 3.56 -5.20 -11.83
C LEU A 288 3.35 -4.45 -10.51
N LEU A 289 4.32 -4.53 -9.59
CA LEU A 289 4.29 -3.79 -8.33
C LEU A 289 4.35 -2.27 -8.57
N LEU A 290 5.22 -1.81 -9.48
CA LEU A 290 5.33 -0.40 -9.82
C LEU A 290 4.08 0.13 -10.52
N GLU A 291 3.46 -0.66 -11.40
CA GLU A 291 2.15 -0.34 -11.99
C GLU A 291 1.06 -0.24 -10.92
N PHE A 292 1.01 -1.20 -10.00
CA PHE A 292 0.09 -1.17 -8.87
C PHE A 292 0.30 0.08 -8.00
N CYS A 293 1.54 0.46 -7.71
CA CYS A 293 1.83 1.66 -6.95
C CYS A 293 1.38 2.94 -7.67
N ARG A 294 1.75 3.09 -8.95
CA ARG A 294 1.39 4.24 -9.79
C ARG A 294 -0.12 4.40 -9.95
N ALA A 295 -0.83 3.29 -10.10
CA ALA A 295 -2.29 3.26 -10.23
C ALA A 295 -3.01 3.74 -8.97
N ASN A 296 -2.38 3.64 -7.79
CA ASN A 296 -3.05 3.83 -6.49
C ASN A 296 -2.45 4.96 -5.63
N SER A 297 -1.53 5.77 -6.16
CA SER A 297 -0.66 6.71 -5.42
C SER A 297 -0.09 6.08 -4.14
N LEU A 298 0.61 4.97 -4.31
CA LEU A 298 1.35 4.32 -3.25
C LEU A 298 2.84 4.55 -3.44
N PHE A 299 3.54 4.81 -2.34
CA PHE A 299 4.98 5.08 -2.34
C PHE A 299 5.71 4.02 -1.53
N ILE A 300 6.75 3.45 -2.14
CA ILE A 300 7.68 2.50 -1.52
C ILE A 300 8.65 3.26 -0.61
N LEU A 301 8.72 2.92 0.68
CA LEU A 301 9.60 3.62 1.63
C LEU A 301 11.07 3.19 1.51
N ASN A 302 11.32 1.97 1.03
CA ASN A 302 12.67 1.45 0.81
C ASN A 302 13.45 2.37 -0.14
N GLY A 303 14.59 2.88 0.35
CA GLY A 303 15.45 3.82 -0.37
C GLY A 303 14.98 5.28 -0.30
N ARG A 304 13.95 5.61 0.49
CA ARG A 304 13.51 6.99 0.75
C ARG A 304 13.75 7.43 2.19
N MET A 305 13.49 6.56 3.16
CA MET A 305 13.45 6.96 4.56
C MET A 305 14.35 6.09 5.42
N GLY A 306 15.28 6.70 6.16
CA GLY A 306 16.27 5.99 6.97
C GLY A 306 17.55 5.65 6.20
N GLY A 307 18.70 5.75 6.87
CA GLY A 307 20.03 5.75 6.22
C GLY A 307 20.42 4.44 5.51
N ASN A 308 19.83 3.30 5.90
CA ASN A 308 20.10 1.99 5.31
C ASN A 308 18.90 1.40 4.55
N SER A 309 17.86 2.20 4.27
CA SER A 309 16.61 1.72 3.69
C SER A 309 16.71 1.23 2.25
N GLY A 310 17.79 1.61 1.56
CA GLY A 310 18.12 1.15 0.22
C GLY A 310 18.83 -0.19 0.16
N ASN A 311 19.27 -0.75 1.29
CA ASN A 311 20.08 -1.96 1.31
C ASN A 311 19.27 -3.21 0.95
N PHE A 312 19.98 -4.28 0.57
CA PHE A 312 19.38 -5.56 0.26
C PHE A 312 18.59 -6.12 1.45
N THR A 313 17.38 -6.59 1.17
CA THR A 313 16.50 -7.20 2.18
C THR A 313 16.60 -8.73 2.17
N CYS A 314 17.09 -9.31 1.07
CA CYS A 314 17.21 -10.75 0.88
C CYS A 314 18.57 -11.12 0.27
N ARG A 315 19.23 -12.13 0.86
CA ARG A 315 20.49 -12.76 0.40
C ARG A 315 21.66 -11.81 0.12
N ASN A 316 21.63 -10.59 0.66
CA ASN A 316 22.57 -9.54 0.26
C ASN A 316 22.64 -9.34 -1.28
N ALA A 317 21.50 -9.55 -1.96
CA ALA A 317 21.44 -9.62 -3.42
C ALA A 317 20.19 -8.95 -4.01
N SER A 318 19.09 -8.90 -3.27
CA SER A 318 17.84 -8.30 -3.76
C SER A 318 17.09 -7.51 -2.71
N VAL A 319 16.33 -6.52 -3.18
CA VAL A 319 15.32 -5.81 -2.38
C VAL A 319 13.97 -6.35 -2.83
N VAL A 320 13.33 -7.14 -1.99
CA VAL A 320 12.02 -7.78 -2.27
C VAL A 320 11.03 -7.64 -1.13
N ASP A 321 11.52 -7.27 0.06
CA ASP A 321 10.73 -6.97 1.23
C ASP A 321 10.50 -5.45 1.26
N TYR A 322 9.24 -5.02 1.12
CA TYR A 322 8.89 -3.60 1.01
C TYR A 322 7.99 -3.15 2.14
N VAL A 323 8.08 -1.86 2.46
CA VAL A 323 6.99 -1.10 3.09
C VAL A 323 6.49 -0.09 2.07
N ILE A 324 5.19 -0.10 1.81
CA ILE A 324 4.54 0.69 0.77
C ILE A 324 3.34 1.40 1.40
N THR A 325 3.25 2.72 1.30
CA THR A 325 2.21 3.48 2.01
C THR A 325 1.46 4.41 1.06
N SER A 326 0.20 4.69 1.39
CA SER A 326 -0.48 5.87 0.84
C SER A 326 0.18 7.14 1.36
N VAL A 327 0.11 8.22 0.58
CA VAL A 327 0.66 9.52 0.97
C VAL A 327 0.05 10.07 2.27
N HIS A 328 -1.23 9.78 2.52
CA HIS A 328 -1.94 10.22 3.72
C HIS A 328 -1.38 9.55 4.97
N LEU A 329 -1.15 8.23 4.91
CA LEU A 329 -0.59 7.49 6.03
C LEU A 329 0.89 7.84 6.26
N LEU A 330 1.60 8.25 5.20
CA LEU A 330 3.00 8.64 5.27
C LEU A 330 3.27 9.77 6.27
N ARG A 331 2.31 10.68 6.48
CA ARG A 331 2.39 11.79 7.45
C ARG A 331 2.57 11.31 8.90
N PHE A 332 2.13 10.09 9.19
CA PHE A 332 2.25 9.50 10.53
C PHE A 332 3.52 8.66 10.69
N VAL A 333 4.20 8.33 9.59
CA VAL A 333 5.42 7.53 9.64
C VAL A 333 6.54 8.36 10.28
N CYS A 334 7.17 7.84 11.32
CA CYS A 334 8.28 8.50 12.02
C CYS A 334 9.61 7.77 11.88
N ASN A 335 9.60 6.48 11.58
CA ASN A 335 10.81 5.70 11.44
C ASN A 335 10.63 4.56 10.43
N PHE A 336 11.70 4.25 9.70
CA PHE A 336 11.87 3.04 8.91
C PHE A 336 13.29 2.54 9.13
N PHE A 337 13.41 1.26 9.45
CA PHE A 337 14.69 0.67 9.76
C PHE A 337 14.79 -0.73 9.15
N LEU A 338 15.83 -0.95 8.35
CA LEU A 338 16.22 -2.28 7.93
C LEU A 338 17.21 -2.84 8.96
N HIS A 339 16.88 -3.98 9.57
CA HIS A 339 17.78 -4.64 10.50
C HIS A 339 18.85 -5.46 9.76
N ASP A 340 19.98 -5.67 10.42
CA ASP A 340 21.00 -6.57 9.90
C ASP A 340 20.47 -8.00 9.78
N PHE A 341 20.98 -8.72 8.78
CA PHE A 341 20.63 -10.12 8.59
C PHE A 341 21.11 -10.96 9.78
N SER A 342 20.24 -11.85 10.25
CA SER A 342 20.56 -12.83 11.27
C SER A 342 19.97 -14.18 10.91
N GLY A 343 20.84 -15.20 10.85
CA GLY A 343 20.45 -16.60 10.61
C GLY A 343 19.54 -17.19 11.70
N LEU A 344 19.43 -16.51 12.86
CA LEU A 344 18.50 -16.88 13.92
C LEU A 344 17.06 -16.49 13.59
N PHE A 345 16.85 -15.47 12.73
CA PHE A 345 15.55 -14.88 12.46
C PHE A 345 14.97 -15.33 11.12
N SER A 346 15.83 -15.53 10.12
CA SER A 346 15.47 -16.00 8.78
C SER A 346 16.62 -16.77 8.16
N ASP A 347 16.34 -17.57 7.13
CA ASP A 347 17.41 -18.19 6.34
C ASP A 347 18.16 -17.16 5.50
N VAL A 348 17.44 -16.14 5.00
CA VAL A 348 17.97 -15.23 3.99
C VAL A 348 17.43 -13.80 4.02
N HIS A 349 16.41 -13.49 4.82
CA HIS A 349 15.80 -12.15 4.86
C HIS A 349 16.19 -11.35 6.10
N SER A 350 16.35 -10.05 5.91
CA SER A 350 16.52 -9.06 6.97
C SER A 350 15.16 -8.54 7.45
N PRO A 351 14.96 -8.36 8.77
CA PRO A 351 13.75 -7.73 9.28
C PRO A 351 13.65 -6.26 8.88
N ILE A 352 12.43 -5.76 8.66
CA ILE A 352 12.14 -4.34 8.44
C ILE A 352 11.20 -3.86 9.55
N THR A 353 11.49 -2.72 10.17
CA THR A 353 10.58 -2.06 11.11
C THR A 353 10.11 -0.74 10.52
N VAL A 354 8.81 -0.47 10.65
CA VAL A 354 8.22 0.85 10.40
C VAL A 354 7.47 1.31 11.64
N SER A 355 7.63 2.58 12.00
CA SER A 355 6.95 3.18 13.14
C SER A 355 6.03 4.31 12.73
N PHE A 356 4.90 4.41 13.43
CA PHE A 356 3.91 5.47 13.28
C PHE A 356 3.76 6.24 14.60
N LYS A 357 3.87 7.55 14.53
CA LYS A 357 3.65 8.45 15.66
C LYS A 357 2.22 8.98 15.67
N ASN A 358 1.73 9.21 16.87
CA ASN A 358 0.55 10.03 17.08
C ASN A 358 0.87 11.49 16.70
N THR A 359 0.08 12.08 15.81
CA THR A 359 0.17 13.51 15.50
C THR A 359 -1.02 14.23 16.12
N TYR A 360 -0.94 14.54 17.41
CA TYR A 360 -1.76 15.61 17.96
C TYR A 360 -0.95 16.90 17.85
N GLN A 361 -1.16 17.66 16.78
CA GLN A 361 -0.89 19.10 16.81
C GLN A 361 -2.24 19.77 17.10
N GLU A 362 -2.29 20.57 18.17
CA GLU A 362 -3.42 21.47 18.42
C GLU A 362 -3.53 22.45 17.26
N HIS A 363 -4.31 22.11 16.24
CA HIS A 363 -4.93 23.12 15.42
C HIS A 363 -6.12 23.65 16.21
N SER A 364 -5.97 24.88 16.69
CA SER A 364 -7.05 25.67 17.26
C SER A 364 -8.18 25.76 16.23
N ASP A 365 -9.23 24.98 16.45
CA ASP A 365 -10.49 25.11 15.73
C ASP A 365 -11.02 26.54 15.85
N SER A 366 -11.18 27.19 14.71
CA SER A 366 -12.15 28.26 14.55
C SER A 366 -12.80 28.11 13.18
N GLY A 367 -13.90 27.35 13.16
CA GLY A 367 -14.68 27.09 11.97
C GLY A 367 -15.96 26.32 12.26
N ASN A 368 -16.88 26.94 13.01
CA ASN A 368 -18.27 26.48 13.08
C ASN A 368 -18.88 26.43 11.68
N ILE A 369 -19.33 25.26 11.21
CA ILE A 369 -20.47 25.18 10.30
C ILE A 369 -21.48 24.17 10.84
N SER A 370 -22.71 24.65 10.93
CA SER A 370 -23.88 24.00 11.52
C SER A 370 -24.71 23.27 10.47
N GLN A 371 -25.58 22.39 11.00
CA GLN A 371 -26.33 21.30 10.40
C GLN A 371 -27.36 21.64 9.30
N ASN A 372 -27.55 20.69 8.39
CA ASN A 372 -28.81 20.00 7.99
C ASN A 372 -28.75 19.69 6.48
N THR A 373 -29.11 18.49 6.02
CA THR A 373 -30.50 18.17 5.68
C THR A 373 -30.86 16.70 5.88
N ASN A 374 -32.04 16.48 6.46
CA ASN A 374 -32.80 15.26 6.35
C ASN A 374 -33.42 15.17 4.94
N GLU A 375 -32.80 14.48 4.00
CA GLU A 375 -33.51 13.92 2.84
C GLU A 375 -33.38 12.40 2.87
N LYS A 376 -34.52 11.71 2.73
CA LYS A 376 -34.53 10.26 2.57
C LYS A 376 -33.97 9.95 1.18
N ASP A 377 -32.68 9.68 1.09
CA ASP A 377 -32.05 9.29 -0.17
C ASP A 377 -32.74 8.05 -0.75
N GLU A 378 -33.47 8.27 -1.85
CA GLU A 378 -34.02 7.20 -2.66
C GLU A 378 -32.86 6.39 -3.25
N LYS A 379 -32.71 5.15 -2.79
CA LYS A 379 -31.67 4.26 -3.33
C LYS A 379 -31.97 3.95 -4.80
N ILE A 380 -31.14 4.48 -5.68
CA ILE A 380 -31.13 4.13 -7.11
C ILE A 380 -30.68 2.66 -7.24
N LYS A 381 -31.30 1.92 -8.16
CA LYS A 381 -30.91 0.54 -8.45
C LYS A 381 -29.49 0.51 -9.03
N LYS A 382 -28.78 -0.60 -8.78
CA LYS A 382 -27.41 -0.79 -9.26
C LYS A 382 -27.35 -0.65 -10.78
N TRP A 383 -26.25 -0.07 -11.28
CA TRP A 383 -25.95 0.09 -12.70
C TRP A 383 -26.13 -1.21 -13.49
N ASN A 384 -26.77 -1.13 -14.65
CA ASN A 384 -26.93 -2.24 -15.59
C ASN A 384 -26.30 -1.89 -16.94
N TRP A 385 -25.20 -2.56 -17.27
CA TRP A 385 -24.49 -2.37 -18.54
C TRP A 385 -25.31 -2.66 -19.80
N ASP A 386 -26.38 -3.48 -19.73
CA ASP A 386 -27.31 -3.63 -20.88
C ASP A 386 -27.90 -2.30 -21.31
N LEU A 387 -28.07 -1.42 -20.33
CA LEU A 387 -28.71 -0.13 -20.48
C LEU A 387 -27.64 0.97 -20.55
N GLN A 388 -26.38 0.66 -20.89
CA GLN A 388 -25.32 1.68 -20.97
C GLN A 388 -25.63 2.74 -22.04
N ASN A 389 -26.18 2.30 -23.17
CA ASN A 389 -26.55 3.19 -24.26
C ASN A 389 -27.79 4.00 -23.84
N ASP A 390 -28.73 3.37 -23.13
CA ASP A 390 -29.89 4.06 -22.58
C ASP A 390 -29.48 5.10 -21.53
N PHE A 391 -28.52 4.81 -20.67
CA PHE A 391 -27.94 5.79 -19.75
C PHE A 391 -27.27 6.94 -20.49
N LYS A 392 -26.46 6.63 -21.51
CA LYS A 392 -25.80 7.64 -22.34
C LYS A 392 -26.81 8.53 -23.05
N ASN A 393 -27.91 7.94 -23.52
CA ASN A 393 -29.02 8.67 -24.15
C ASN A 393 -29.84 9.47 -23.12
N ASN A 394 -29.89 9.02 -21.88
CA ASN A 394 -30.58 9.72 -20.77
C ASN A 394 -29.73 10.83 -20.14
N LEU A 395 -28.42 10.90 -20.43
CA LEU A 395 -27.59 12.05 -20.08
C LEU A 395 -28.03 13.27 -20.91
N SER A 396 -28.86 14.10 -20.30
CA SER A 396 -29.39 15.33 -20.89
C SER A 396 -28.27 16.16 -21.54
N GLN A 397 -28.34 16.31 -22.86
CA GLN A 397 -27.36 17.11 -23.59
C GLN A 397 -27.43 18.58 -23.18
N GLU A 398 -28.65 19.12 -23.04
CA GLU A 398 -28.90 20.48 -22.55
C GLU A 398 -28.21 20.76 -21.21
N ARG A 399 -28.30 19.84 -20.24
CA ARG A 399 -27.62 20.03 -18.95
C ARG A 399 -26.10 19.93 -19.05
N LYS A 400 -25.56 19.12 -19.97
CA LYS A 400 -24.11 19.10 -20.21
C LYS A 400 -23.67 20.45 -20.75
N ASP A 401 -24.39 20.97 -21.75
CA ASP A 401 -24.07 22.24 -22.39
C ASP A 401 -24.12 23.38 -21.35
N MET A 402 -25.09 23.39 -20.44
CA MET A 402 -25.14 24.34 -19.31
C MET A 402 -23.96 24.21 -18.34
N ILE A 403 -23.52 22.99 -18.04
CA ILE A 403 -22.35 22.76 -17.17
C ILE A 403 -21.07 23.25 -17.88
N PHE A 404 -20.91 22.97 -19.17
CA PHE A 404 -19.79 23.46 -19.96
C PHE A 404 -19.78 24.99 -20.09
N GLU A 405 -20.93 25.62 -20.32
CA GLU A 405 -21.05 27.08 -20.32
C GLU A 405 -20.72 27.67 -18.94
N SER A 406 -21.14 27.01 -17.86
CA SER A 406 -20.82 27.43 -16.49
C SER A 406 -19.33 27.30 -16.19
N LEU A 407 -18.67 26.27 -16.72
CA LEU A 407 -17.23 26.08 -16.64
C LEU A 407 -16.46 27.13 -17.45
N ASP A 408 -16.91 27.43 -18.68
CA ASP A 408 -16.29 28.44 -19.56
C ASP A 408 -16.42 29.86 -19.00
N GLN A 409 -17.49 30.13 -18.23
CA GLN A 409 -17.69 31.41 -17.55
C GLN A 409 -16.80 31.60 -16.31
N ILE A 410 -16.16 30.53 -15.82
CA ILE A 410 -15.16 30.62 -14.75
C ILE A 410 -13.82 30.96 -15.39
N SER A 411 -13.61 32.26 -15.65
CA SER A 411 -12.27 32.76 -15.98
C SER A 411 -11.35 32.69 -14.76
N SER A 412 -10.05 32.56 -15.00
CA SER A 412 -8.97 32.28 -14.03
C SER A 412 -8.87 33.23 -12.83
N ASP A 413 -9.59 34.36 -12.83
CA ASP A 413 -9.37 35.45 -11.88
C ASP A 413 -10.49 35.59 -10.83
N ASN A 414 -11.53 34.73 -10.83
CA ASN A 414 -12.65 34.90 -9.89
C ASN A 414 -13.37 33.58 -9.51
N ILE A 415 -12.60 32.56 -9.15
CA ILE A 415 -13.10 31.28 -8.64
C ILE A 415 -13.41 31.41 -7.14
N ASP A 416 -14.64 31.09 -6.75
CA ASP A 416 -15.05 30.97 -5.34
C ASP A 416 -15.62 29.58 -5.05
N GLN A 417 -15.61 29.18 -3.77
CA GLN A 417 -16.08 27.86 -3.33
C GLN A 417 -17.53 27.58 -3.75
N LEU A 418 -18.38 28.60 -3.77
CA LEU A 418 -19.81 28.46 -4.04
C LEU A 418 -20.05 28.09 -5.51
N LYS A 419 -19.27 28.64 -6.43
CA LYS A 419 -19.30 28.26 -7.86
C LYS A 419 -18.85 26.83 -8.08
N VAL A 420 -17.78 26.40 -7.39
CA VAL A 420 -17.27 25.02 -7.47
C VAL A 420 -18.30 24.03 -6.94
N ASP A 421 -18.89 24.30 -5.78
CA ASP A 421 -19.93 23.46 -5.18
C ASP A 421 -21.16 23.38 -6.08
N THR A 422 -21.55 24.48 -6.72
CA THR A 422 -22.68 24.52 -7.66
C THR A 422 -22.45 23.62 -8.87
N ILE A 423 -21.26 23.69 -9.48
CA ILE A 423 -20.92 22.83 -10.62
C ILE A 423 -20.87 21.37 -10.20
N PHE A 424 -20.28 21.07 -9.04
CA PHE A 424 -20.23 19.72 -8.50
C PHE A 424 -21.64 19.14 -8.29
N ASP A 425 -22.54 19.93 -7.72
CA ASP A 425 -23.94 19.55 -7.52
C ASP A 425 -24.65 19.29 -8.85
N ASP A 426 -24.39 20.09 -9.87
CA ASP A 426 -25.04 19.94 -11.17
C ASP A 426 -24.52 18.71 -11.94
N VAL A 427 -23.21 18.41 -11.84
CA VAL A 427 -22.62 17.16 -12.32
C VAL A 427 -23.19 15.95 -11.57
N CYS A 428 -23.36 16.06 -10.25
CA CYS A 428 -23.97 14.99 -9.46
C CYS A 428 -25.43 14.77 -9.88
N LYS A 429 -26.21 15.84 -10.05
CA LYS A 429 -27.62 15.77 -10.46
C LYS A 429 -27.78 15.14 -11.83
N ILE A 430 -27.01 15.55 -12.85
CA ILE A 430 -27.13 14.96 -14.20
C ILE A 430 -26.82 13.46 -14.17
N MET A 431 -25.83 13.04 -13.39
CA MET A 431 -25.47 11.62 -13.25
C MET A 431 -26.54 10.82 -12.49
N LEU A 432 -27.08 11.38 -11.40
CA LEU A 432 -28.13 10.74 -10.60
C LEU A 432 -29.46 10.65 -11.34
N ASP A 433 -29.88 11.69 -12.06
CA ASP A 433 -31.13 11.70 -12.83
C ASP A 433 -31.06 10.73 -14.01
N SER A 434 -29.94 10.69 -14.72
CA SER A 434 -29.71 9.70 -15.77
C SER A 434 -29.75 8.28 -15.22
N ALA A 435 -29.21 8.07 -14.01
CA ALA A 435 -29.23 6.78 -13.34
C ALA A 435 -30.64 6.39 -12.87
N ARG A 436 -31.41 7.35 -12.35
CA ARG A 436 -32.83 7.15 -11.98
C ARG A 436 -33.67 6.75 -13.18
N ASN A 437 -33.51 7.46 -14.31
CA ASN A 437 -34.28 7.20 -15.53
C ASN A 437 -33.91 5.86 -16.16
N THR A 438 -32.65 5.46 -16.07
CA THR A 438 -32.17 4.23 -16.71
C THR A 438 -32.40 2.99 -15.85
N PHE A 439 -32.05 3.05 -14.56
CA PHE A 439 -32.04 1.88 -13.69
C PHE A 439 -33.27 1.81 -12.78
N GLY A 440 -33.95 2.94 -12.55
CA GLY A 440 -35.05 3.08 -11.60
C GLY A 440 -34.61 3.10 -10.14
N ILE A 441 -35.56 3.37 -9.25
CA ILE A 441 -35.33 3.41 -7.79
C ILE A 441 -35.86 2.16 -7.09
N PHE A 442 -35.30 1.83 -5.92
CA PHE A 442 -35.87 0.80 -5.04
C PHE A 442 -37.20 1.30 -4.45
N LYS A 443 -38.31 0.65 -4.79
CA LYS A 443 -39.60 0.95 -4.14
C LYS A 443 -39.54 0.53 -2.67
N PRO A 444 -39.90 1.38 -1.70
CA PRO A 444 -39.92 1.00 -0.30
C PRO A 444 -40.92 -0.13 -0.09
N LYS A 445 -40.49 -1.23 0.54
CA LYS A 445 -41.40 -2.31 0.96
C LYS A 445 -42.38 -1.74 1.98
N LYS A 446 -43.66 -1.62 1.63
CA LYS A 446 -44.72 -1.38 2.62
C LYS A 446 -44.66 -2.52 3.64
N ARG A 447 -44.36 -2.20 4.90
CA ARG A 447 -44.50 -3.16 6.01
C ARG A 447 -45.95 -3.66 5.98
N LYS A 448 -46.14 -4.97 5.80
CA LYS A 448 -47.46 -5.58 6.01
C LYS A 448 -47.79 -5.37 7.50
N LYS A 449 -48.94 -4.73 7.75
CA LYS A 449 -49.51 -4.55 9.08
C LYS A 449 -49.82 -5.90 9.71
#